data_AF-A0A2N4YVW6-F1
#
_entry.id   AF-A0A2N4YVW6-F1
#
_cell.length_a   1.000
_cell.length_b   1.000
_cell.length_c   1.000
_cell.angle_alpha   90.00
_cell.angle_beta   90.00
_cell.angle_gamma   90.00
#
_symmetry.space_group_name_H-M   'P 1'
#
loop_
_entity.id
_entity.type
_entity.pdbx_description
1 polymer ?
#
loop_
_entity_poly.entity_id
_entity_poly.type
_entity_poly.pdbx_seq_one_letter_code
_entity_poly.pdbx_strand_id
1 'polypeptide(L)' 'PRTLTMNFSKARGSADIDWGQGTPATFHEQRSLSERLYKAQGINTKDLLGHKTQQQTDRYHDDRGKGWTTVAL' A
#
# COMPACT_ATOMS: atom_id res chain seq x y z
N PRO A 1 -23.24 2.66 13.27
CA PRO A 1 -21.84 3.09 13.06
C PRO A 1 -21.34 2.73 11.65
N ARG A 2 -20.87 3.70 10.86
CA ARG A 2 -20.17 3.37 9.61
C ARG A 2 -18.75 2.94 9.96
N THR A 3 -18.34 1.75 9.53
CA THR A 3 -17.03 1.16 9.80
C THR A 3 -15.91 1.97 9.14
N LEU A 4 -14.68 1.90 9.69
CA LEU A 4 -13.50 2.67 9.24
C LEU A 4 -13.25 2.56 7.72
N THR A 5 -13.41 1.37 7.16
CA THR A 5 -13.30 1.10 5.72
C THR A 5 -14.30 1.91 4.89
N MET A 6 -15.54 2.08 5.35
CA MET A 6 -16.56 2.84 4.61
C MET A 6 -16.23 4.34 4.59
N ASN A 7 -15.78 4.89 5.72
CA ASN A 7 -15.38 6.29 5.78
C ASN A 7 -14.16 6.57 4.89
N PHE A 8 -13.20 5.65 4.85
CA PHE A 8 -12.08 5.73 3.92
C PHE A 8 -12.53 5.71 2.46
N SER A 9 -13.41 4.77 2.06
CA SER A 9 -13.92 4.71 0.69
C SER A 9 -14.64 5.99 0.28
N LYS A 10 -15.39 6.61 1.21
CA LYS A 10 -16.04 7.91 0.98
C LYS A 10 -15.01 9.03 0.76
N ALA A 11 -14.02 9.13 1.65
CA ALA A 11 -12.95 10.13 1.54
C ALA A 11 -12.13 9.97 0.24
N ARG A 12 -11.80 8.73 -0.12
CA ARG A 12 -11.15 8.39 -1.39
C ARG A 12 -11.98 8.84 -2.58
N GLY A 13 -13.30 8.61 -2.54
CA GLY A 13 -14.21 9.06 -3.60
C GLY A 13 -14.26 10.59 -3.73
N SER A 14 -14.16 11.32 -2.62
CA SER A 14 -14.07 12.79 -2.63
C SER A 14 -12.74 13.35 -3.13
N ALA A 15 -11.69 12.53 -3.23
CA ALA A 15 -10.39 12.95 -3.76
C ALA A 15 -10.33 12.99 -5.29
N ASP A 16 -11.39 12.52 -5.97
CA ASP A 16 -11.56 12.57 -7.43
C ASP A 16 -10.35 12.08 -8.24
N ILE A 17 -9.75 10.98 -7.78
CA ILE A 17 -8.59 10.35 -8.43
C ILE A 17 -9.07 9.50 -9.60
N ASP A 18 -8.46 9.67 -10.78
CA ASP A 18 -8.64 8.76 -11.91
C ASP A 18 -7.86 7.46 -11.68
N TRP A 19 -8.58 6.33 -11.65
CA TRP A 19 -8.01 5.00 -11.45
C TRP A 19 -7.80 4.24 -12.78
N GLY A 20 -8.16 4.83 -13.92
CA GLY A 20 -8.15 4.17 -15.22
C GLY A 20 -8.96 2.87 -15.22
N GLN A 21 -8.37 1.78 -15.71
CA GLN A 21 -8.97 0.44 -15.68
C GLN A 21 -8.74 -0.31 -14.36
N GLY A 22 -8.07 0.33 -13.39
CA GLY A 22 -7.72 -0.27 -12.11
C GLY A 22 -8.83 -0.19 -11.07
N THR A 23 -8.80 -1.11 -10.09
CA THR A 23 -9.67 -1.01 -8.92
C THR A 23 -9.16 0.05 -7.94
N PRO A 24 -10.06 0.89 -7.38
CA PRO A 24 -9.68 1.89 -6.38
C PRO A 24 -9.07 1.28 -5.11
N ALA A 25 -8.03 1.93 -4.58
CA ALA A 25 -7.34 1.46 -3.38
C ALA A 25 -8.29 1.32 -2.18
N THR A 26 -8.17 0.25 -1.40
CA THR A 26 -8.98 0.04 -0.19
C THR A 26 -8.27 0.56 1.06
N PHE A 27 -8.96 0.60 2.20
CA PHE A 27 -8.32 0.98 3.47
C PHE A 27 -7.10 0.10 3.81
N HIS A 28 -7.15 -1.19 3.45
CA HIS A 28 -6.06 -2.13 3.68
C HIS A 28 -4.76 -1.74 2.94
N GLU A 29 -4.87 -1.05 1.80
CA GLU A 29 -3.71 -0.62 1.02
C GLU A 29 -2.83 0.43 1.73
N GLN A 30 -3.32 1.05 2.81
CA GLN A 30 -2.48 1.89 3.67
C GLN A 30 -1.35 1.09 4.33
N ARG A 31 -1.59 -0.20 4.63
CA ARG A 31 -0.57 -1.10 5.16
C ARG A 31 0.50 -1.39 4.11
N SER A 32 0.10 -1.61 2.85
CA SER A 32 1.02 -1.77 1.71
C SER A 32 1.85 -0.51 1.46
N LEU A 33 1.23 0.67 1.59
CA LEU A 33 1.95 1.95 1.46
C LEU A 33 2.95 2.16 2.60
N SER A 34 2.54 1.90 3.84
CA SER A 34 3.39 2.00 5.03
C SER A 34 4.63 1.10 4.92
N GLU A 35 4.45 -0.15 4.47
CA GLU A 35 5.55 -1.08 4.18
C GLU A 35 6.57 -0.45 3.23
N ARG A 36 6.14 0.00 2.05
CA ARG A 36 7.06 0.52 1.03
C ARG A 36 7.80 1.77 1.50
N LEU A 37 7.10 2.69 2.18
CA LEU A 37 7.70 3.93 2.69
C LEU A 37 8.74 3.66 3.79
N TYR A 38 8.44 2.77 4.73
CA TYR A 38 9.37 2.45 5.82
C TYR A 38 10.54 1.59 5.36
N LYS A 39 10.32 0.68 4.41
CA LYS A 39 11.41 -0.07 3.77
C LYS A 39 12.38 0.86 3.04
N ALA A 40 11.86 1.85 2.31
CA ALA A 40 12.70 2.86 1.64
C ALA A 40 13.53 3.71 2.62
N GLN A 41 13.08 3.84 3.88
CA GLN A 41 13.81 4.50 4.96
C GLN A 41 14.80 3.56 5.68
N GLY A 42 14.91 2.31 5.26
CA GLY A 42 15.80 1.31 5.88
C GLY A 42 15.23 0.64 7.15
N ILE A 43 13.95 0.81 7.45
CA ILE A 43 13.31 0.17 8.60
C ILE A 43 13.01 -1.31 8.28
N ASN A 44 13.20 -2.19 9.26
CA ASN A 44 12.80 -3.59 9.15
C ASN A 44 11.27 -3.72 9.17
N THR A 45 10.66 -3.77 7.98
CA THR A 45 9.21 -3.83 7.82
C THR A 45 8.59 -5.16 8.19
N LYS A 46 9.36 -6.25 8.19
CA LYS A 46 8.87 -7.57 8.65
C LYS A 46 8.45 -7.50 10.12
N ASP A 47 9.31 -6.92 10.96
CA ASP A 47 9.06 -6.77 12.39
C ASP A 47 7.97 -5.73 12.65
N LEU A 48 8.04 -4.58 11.95
CA LEU A 48 7.03 -3.51 12.04
C LEU A 48 5.61 -4.00 11.73
N LEU A 49 5.48 -4.88 10.73
CA LEU A 49 4.20 -5.46 10.33
C LEU A 49 3.86 -6.73 11.11
N GLY A 50 4.78 -7.27 11.93
CA GLY A 50 4.56 -8.50 12.68
C GLY A 50 4.39 -9.73 11.79
N HIS A 51 5.05 -9.77 10.64
CA HIS A 51 4.97 -10.90 9.71
C HIS A 51 5.95 -12.00 10.11
N LYS A 52 5.49 -13.25 10.11
CA LYS A 52 6.34 -14.41 10.47
C LYS A 52 7.38 -14.69 9.39
N THR A 53 7.01 -14.51 8.12
CA THR A 53 7.89 -14.77 6.97
C THR A 53 7.96 -13.56 6.03
N GLN A 54 9.08 -13.42 5.33
CA GLN A 54 9.31 -12.33 4.39
C GLN A 54 8.32 -12.36 3.21
N GLN A 55 7.92 -13.55 2.75
CA GLN A 55 6.89 -13.72 1.72
C GLN A 55 5.54 -13.06 2.05
N GLN A 56 5.18 -12.94 3.34
CA GLN A 56 3.96 -12.23 3.73
C GLN A 56 4.12 -10.72 3.54
N THR A 57 5.33 -10.19 3.69
CA THR A 57 5.69 -8.79 3.42
C THR A 57 5.84 -8.53 1.93
N ASP A 58 6.36 -9.47 1.15
CA ASP A 58 6.59 -9.30 -0.29
C ASP A 58 5.29 -9.06 -1.07
N ARG A 59 4.16 -9.60 -0.61
CA ARG A 59 2.82 -9.31 -1.19
C ARG A 59 2.40 -7.84 -1.05
N TYR A 60 2.94 -7.13 -0.06
CA TYR A 60 2.69 -5.70 0.17
C TYR A 60 3.71 -4.80 -0.54
N HIS A 61 4.81 -5.39 -1.03
CA HIS A 61 5.88 -4.68 -1.72
C HIS A 61 5.54 -4.41 -3.20
N ASP A 62 4.68 -5.24 -3.78
CA ASP A 62 4.25 -5.12 -5.17
C ASP A 62 3.39 -3.85 -5.35
N ASP A 63 3.96 -2.87 -6.04
CA ASP A 63 3.27 -1.63 -6.42
C ASP A 63 2.29 -1.83 -7.58
N ARG A 64 2.16 -3.08 -8.06
CA ARG A 64 1.32 -3.53 -9.18
C ARG A 64 1.58 -2.74 -10.45
N GLY A 65 2.85 -2.38 -10.68
CA GLY A 65 3.29 -1.64 -11.87
C GLY A 65 2.88 -0.17 -11.87
N LYS A 66 2.57 0.41 -10.72
CA LYS A 66 2.19 1.83 -10.59
C LYS A 66 3.38 2.76 -10.34
N GLY A 67 4.57 2.22 -10.10
CA GLY A 67 5.82 2.97 -9.92
C GLY A 67 6.77 2.80 -11.10
N TRP A 68 7.85 3.59 -11.07
CA TRP A 68 8.98 3.47 -12.00
C TRP A 68 10.08 2.65 -11.34
N THR A 69 10.61 1.64 -12.04
CA THR A 69 11.79 0.89 -11.60
C THR A 69 13.05 1.65 -12.01
N THR A 70 13.74 2.24 -11.04
CA THR A 70 15.05 2.85 -11.28
C THR A 70 16.08 1.76 -11.53
N VAL A 71 16.66 1.72 -12.74
CA VAL A 71 17.79 0.85 -13.09
C VAL A 71 19.07 1.68 -12.94
N ALA A 72 19.84 1.43 -11.87
CA ALA A 72 21.19 1.98 -11.72
C ALA A 72 22.19 1.08 -12.45
N LEU A 73 23.16 1.70 -13.15
CA LEU A 73 24.26 1.05 -13.87
C LEU A 73 25.33 0.51 -12.92
#